data_AF-A0A8J3SB52-F1
#
_entry.id   AF-A0A8J3SB52-F1
#
_cell.length_a   1.000
_cell.length_b   1.000
_cell.length_c   1.000
_cell.angle_alpha   90.00
_cell.angle_beta   90.00
_cell.angle_gamma   90.00
#
_symmetry.space_group_name_H-M   'P 1'
#
loop_
_entity.id
_entity.type
_entity.pdbx_description
1 polymer ?
#
loop_
_entity_poly.entity_id
_entity_poly.type
_entity_poly.pdbx_seq_one_letter_code
_entity_poly.pdbx_strand_id
1 'polypeptide(L)' 'MTTVHPRRPVRRYGPQEDPAVAETEAIVQALSRREPVELTDDALRLLAALIDDVDQRCSSVSITPSA' A
#
# COMPACT_ATOMS: atom_id res chain seq x y z
N MET A 1 -31.11 37.79 -21.88
CA MET A 1 -30.71 37.40 -20.51
C MET A 1 -29.74 36.23 -20.63
N THR A 2 -28.46 36.44 -20.32
CA THR A 2 -27.42 35.40 -20.44
C THR A 2 -27.32 34.63 -19.13
N THR A 3 -27.68 33.34 -19.17
CA THR A 3 -27.59 32.43 -18.04
C THR A 3 -26.12 32.12 -17.76
N VAL A 4 -25.60 32.63 -16.65
CA VAL A 4 -24.24 32.33 -16.16
C VAL A 4 -24.28 30.97 -15.48
N HIS A 5 -23.61 29.98 -16.05
CA HIS A 5 -23.47 28.67 -15.41
C HIS A 5 -22.52 28.77 -14.19
N PRO A 6 -22.88 28.21 -13.03
CA PRO A 6 -22.01 28.22 -11.86
C PRO A 6 -20.76 27.38 -12.16
N ARG A 7 -19.59 27.98 -11.93
CA ARG A 7 -18.30 27.29 -12.04
C ARG A 7 -18.28 26.09 -11.10
N ARG A 8 -18.05 24.90 -11.68
CA ARG A 8 -17.78 23.64 -10.99
C ARG A 8 -16.73 23.86 -9.90
N PRO A 9 -16.96 23.46 -8.64
CA PRO A 9 -15.94 23.58 -7.62
C PRO A 9 -14.77 22.68 -8.02
N VAL A 10 -13.60 23.29 -8.25
CA VAL A 10 -12.33 22.58 -8.32
C VAL A 10 -12.16 21.92 -6.96
N ARG A 11 -12.17 20.59 -6.92
CA ARG A 11 -11.83 19.83 -5.70
C ARG A 11 -10.45 20.32 -5.26
N ARG A 12 -10.41 21.14 -4.21
CA ARG A 12 -9.17 21.53 -3.56
C ARG A 12 -8.68 20.29 -2.81
N TYR A 13 -7.69 19.61 -3.37
CA TYR A 13 -6.81 18.75 -2.58
C TYR A 13 -6.00 19.69 -1.69
N GLY A 14 -6.52 19.96 -0.48
CA GLY A 14 -5.75 20.55 0.61
C GLY A 14 -5.00 19.46 1.36
N PRO A 15 -4.10 19.80 2.30
CA PRO A 15 -3.33 18.85 3.12
C PRO A 15 -4.20 18.27 4.24
N GLN A 16 -5.40 17.83 3.88
CA GLN A 16 -6.28 17.09 4.76
C GLN A 16 -6.01 15.63 4.38
N GLU A 17 -5.10 15.00 5.11
CA GLU A 17 -4.75 13.60 4.91
C GLU A 17 -6.05 12.79 4.95
N ASP A 18 -6.38 12.17 3.82
CA ASP A 18 -7.55 11.33 3.70
C ASP A 18 -7.37 10.16 4.68
N PRO A 19 -8.27 9.95 5.66
CA PRO A 19 -8.12 8.90 6.64
C PRO A 19 -7.98 7.51 5.99
N ALA A 20 -8.57 7.29 4.81
CA ALA A 20 -8.43 6.04 4.08
C ALA A 20 -7.02 5.85 3.51
N VAL A 21 -6.34 6.94 3.13
CA VAL A 21 -4.94 6.90 2.68
C VAL A 21 -4.02 6.61 3.87
N ALA A 22 -4.25 7.26 5.01
CA ALA A 22 -3.48 7.00 6.23
C ALA A 22 -3.64 5.55 6.74
N GLU A 23 -4.86 5.00 6.69
CA GLU A 23 -5.12 3.60 7.02
C GLU A 23 -4.38 2.65 6.06
N THR A 24 -4.45 2.91 4.76
CA THR A 24 -3.73 2.13 3.75
C THR A 24 -2.22 2.19 3.97
N GLU A 25 -1.67 3.36 4.26
CA GLU A 25 -0.25 3.54 4.53
C GLU A 25 0.20 2.78 5.78
N ALA A 26 -0.62 2.79 6.85
CA ALA A 26 -0.35 2.01 8.05
C ALA A 26 -0.30 0.50 7.77
N ILE A 27 -1.22 -0.01 6.95
CA ILE A 27 -1.23 -1.43 6.54
C ILE A 27 0.02 -1.77 5.72
N VAL A 28 0.37 -0.94 4.73
CA VAL A 28 1.59 -1.15 3.93
C VAL A 28 2.84 -1.11 4.80
N GLN A 29 2.88 -0.20 5.77
CA GLN A 29 3.99 -0.10 6.70
C GLN A 29 4.10 -1.34 7.59
N ALA A 30 2.99 -1.85 8.12
CA ALA A 30 2.98 -3.08 8.91
C ALA A 30 3.44 -4.29 8.08
N LEU A 31 2.96 -4.43 6.84
CA LEU A 31 3.40 -5.49 5.92
C LEU A 31 4.91 -5.39 5.62
N SER A 32 5.44 -4.18 5.40
CA SER A 32 6.88 -3.97 5.16
C SER A 32 7.76 -4.40 6.33
N ARG A 33 7.22 -4.32 7.56
CA ARG A 33 7.89 -4.72 8.80
C ARG A 33 7.67 -6.19 9.15
N ARG A 34 6.86 -6.91 8.36
CA ARG A 34 6.44 -8.29 8.61
C ARG A 34 5.71 -8.42 9.96
N GLU A 35 4.99 -7.36 10.36
CA GLU A 35 4.15 -7.40 11.55
C GLU A 35 2.90 -8.26 11.26
N PRO A 36 2.41 -9.03 12.24
CA PRO A 36 1.17 -9.77 12.09
C PRO A 36 0.01 -8.78 11.97
N VAL A 37 -0.61 -8.73 10.79
CA VAL A 37 -1.81 -7.94 10.53
C VAL A 37 -2.99 -8.89 10.38
N GLU A 38 -4.10 -8.61 11.06
CA GLU A 38 -5.36 -9.33 10.85
C GLU A 38 -5.94 -8.94 9.49
N LEU A 39 -5.65 -9.73 8.46
CA LEU A 39 -6.05 -9.46 7.08
C LEU A 39 -7.40 -10.13 6.79
N THR A 40 -8.47 -9.34 6.76
CA THR A 40 -9.79 -9.79 6.28
C THR A 40 -9.96 -9.66 4.78
N ASP A 41 -9.15 -8.82 4.15
CA ASP A 41 -9.17 -8.55 2.70
C ASP A 41 -8.26 -9.53 1.95
N ASP A 42 -8.79 -10.18 0.92
CA ASP A 42 -8.06 -11.17 0.13
C ASP A 42 -6.91 -10.56 -0.69
N ALA A 43 -7.02 -9.30 -1.12
CA ALA A 43 -5.93 -8.61 -1.82
C ALA A 43 -4.74 -8.38 -0.87
N LEU A 44 -5.00 -8.04 0.40
CA LEU A 44 -3.94 -7.90 1.40
C LEU A 44 -3.30 -9.25 1.74
N ARG A 45 -4.09 -10.33 1.82
CA ARG A 45 -3.56 -11.69 2.01
C ARG A 45 -2.65 -12.12 0.87
N LEU A 46 -3.04 -11.85 -0.38
CA LEU A 46 -2.21 -12.11 -1.55
C LEU A 46 -0.91 -11.29 -1.52
N LEU A 47 -0.98 -10.03 -1.11
CA LEU A 47 0.20 -9.18 -0.97
C LEU A 47 1.16 -9.71 0.11
N ALA A 48 0.65 -10.12 1.26
CA ALA A 48 1.46 -10.74 2.31
C ALA A 48 2.16 -12.03 1.83
N ALA A 49 1.41 -12.92 1.18
CA ALA A 49 1.96 -14.16 0.63
C ALA A 49 3.05 -13.91 -0.43
N LEU A 50 2.89 -12.87 -1.25
CA LEU A 50 3.91 -12.47 -2.23
C LEU A 50 5.19 -11.95 -1.57
N ILE A 51 5.05 -11.16 -0.49
CA ILE A 51 6.21 -10.67 0.29
C ILE A 51 6.99 -11.87 0.84
N ASP A 52 6.31 -12.87 1.39
CA ASP A 52 6.94 -14.07 1.94
C ASP A 52 7.62 -14.94 0.87
N ASP A 53 6.99 -15.12 -0.30
CA ASP A 53 7.61 -15.86 -1.43
C ASP A 53 8.88 -15.17 -1.94
N VAL A 54 8.86 -13.84 -2.06
CA VAL A 54 10.06 -13.07 -2.45
C VAL A 54 11.16 -13.19 -1.40
N ASP A 55 10.83 -13.08 -0.11
CA ASP A 55 11.79 -13.22 0.99
C ASP A 55 12.47 -14.60 0.99
N GLN A 56 11.69 -15.66 0.82
CA GLN A 56 12.21 -17.03 0.71
C GLN A 56 13.15 -17.21 -0.48
N ARG A 57 12.79 -16.65 -1.65
CA ARG A 57 13.66 -16.69 -2.83
C ARG A 57 14.97 -15.95 -2.58
N CYS A 58 14.92 -14.77 -1.97
CA CYS A 58 16.12 -14.02 -1.61
C CYS A 58 16.99 -14.75 -0.59
N SER A 59 16.38 -15.47 0.37
CA SER A 59 17.09 -16.29 1.36
C SER A 59 17.72 -17.54 0.76
N SER A 60 17.09 -18.15 -0.24
CA SER A 60 17.56 -19.38 -0.91
C SER A 60 18.79 -19.20 -1.80
N VAL A 61 19.20 -17.96 -2.07
CA VAL A 61 20.44 -17.65 -2.79
C VAL A 61 21.62 -17.64 -1.80
N SER A 62 21.96 -18.81 -1.27
CA SER A 62 23.26 -19.02 -0.63
C SER A 62 24.34 -19.05 -1.72
N ILE A 63 24.92 -17.89 -2.04
CA ILE A 63 26.17 -17.84 -2.80
C ILE A 63 27.24 -18.36 -1.84
N THR A 64 27.54 -19.66 -1.86
CA THR A 64 28.85 -20.11 -1.40
C THR A 64 29.86 -19.51 -2.37
N PRO A 65 30.73 -18.58 -1.95
CA PRO A 65 31.83 -18.17 -2.81
C PRO A 65 32.68 -19.42 -3.03
N SER A 66 32.73 -19.91 -4.27
CA SER A 66 33.68 -20.96 -4.63
C SER A 66 35.08 -20.36 -4.50
N ALA A 67 35.91 -21.00 -3.68
CA ALA A 67 37.30 -20.62 -3.42
C ALA A 67 38.17 -20.65 -4.69
#